data_AF-A0A6P8HMJ8-F1
#
_entry.id   AF-A0A6P8HMJ8-F1
#
_cell.length_a   1.000
_cell.length_b   1.000
_cell.length_c   1.000
_cell.angle_alpha   90.00
_cell.angle_beta   90.00
_cell.angle_gamma   90.00
#
_symmetry.space_group_name_H-M   'P 1'
#
loop_
_entity.id
_entity.type
_entity.pdbx_description
1 polymer ?
#
loop_
_entity_poly.entity_id
_entity_poly.type
_entity_poly.pdbx_seq_one_letter_code
_entity_poly.pdbx_strand_id
1 'polypeptide(L)'
;MDAISGVPSLTAVADKKSSLGCNTDGRNNSHVRAIRGDQMPNNNSTISYSTAVPDTTDRIVINVSGLKFETHIQTLEQNPDTLLGNEAKRAKYYDGIRNEYFFDRNRPAFDAILFYYQSGGKLLRPANVPMDVFADEIRFYELGEDVLHKVEQEEGYIEEEKPILPENKFQRQIWQLFEFPDTSLAARFVAIFSVVVITLSIVTFCVETLPQFQKKKEQDMAGSINGTRAENERYDQPWFSLESACIVWFTFEYFMRLISSPQKLVFVRSFLNLIDIVAIMPYYITLPMQDTKASSLGVLRVIRLVRVFRIFKLSRHSRGLQILGHTLRASLRELGLLIFFLLIGVILFSSAVYYAEGGEKGTHFKSIPDAFWWAVVTMTTVGYGDMRPITVWGKIVGSLCAISGVLTIALPVPVIVSNFNYFYHRENEQRAAEASKKEKEKKEAERKLKEEQEALQQQEQEEHEKPPYITNQWGVKPQYEVIDQNGMNGPDVIGIEMEDVNSVRKASGIKANTAVVSNSLPTVEYSDAKLRYETGV
;
A
#
# COMPACT_ATOMS: atom_id res chain seq x y z
N MET A 1 33.84 27.71 17.22
CA MET A 1 35.29 27.58 17.00
C MET A 1 35.48 27.11 15.58
N ASP A 2 35.74 28.11 14.73
CA ASP A 2 36.52 28.18 13.47
C ASP A 2 36.43 27.00 12.48
N ALA A 3 35.83 27.12 11.30
CA ALA A 3 36.15 27.99 10.16
C ALA A 3 37.53 27.73 9.55
N ILE A 4 37.59 26.97 8.45
CA ILE A 4 38.54 27.20 7.35
C ILE A 4 37.79 27.05 6.02
N SER A 5 37.71 28.18 5.32
CA SER A 5 37.25 28.42 3.95
C SER A 5 38.36 28.18 2.92
N GLY A 6 38.01 27.84 1.67
CA GLY A 6 38.93 27.94 0.53
C GLY A 6 38.42 27.34 -0.80
N VAL A 7 37.69 28.16 -1.56
CA VAL A 7 37.11 28.02 -2.94
C VAL A 7 38.29 27.99 -3.98
N PRO A 8 38.21 27.53 -5.27
CA PRO A 8 37.13 27.83 -6.23
C PRO A 8 36.75 26.85 -7.36
N SER A 9 35.65 27.26 -8.01
CA SER A 9 34.88 26.72 -9.12
C SER A 9 35.54 26.84 -10.51
N LEU A 10 34.92 26.12 -11.47
CA LEU A 10 34.98 26.19 -12.95
C LEU A 10 36.12 25.45 -13.67
N THR A 11 35.74 24.39 -14.40
CA THR A 11 35.89 24.35 -15.87
C THR A 11 35.14 23.17 -16.48
N ALA A 12 34.21 23.49 -17.38
CA ALA A 12 33.59 22.56 -18.31
C ALA A 12 34.64 22.09 -19.32
N VAL A 13 34.69 20.78 -19.60
CA VAL A 13 35.51 20.21 -20.67
C VAL A 13 34.61 19.62 -21.74
N ALA A 14 34.93 20.02 -22.97
CA ALA A 14 34.23 19.83 -24.21
C ALA A 14 34.13 18.38 -24.70
N ASP A 15 33.02 18.10 -25.36
CA ASP A 15 32.75 16.90 -26.17
C ASP A 15 33.74 16.75 -27.33
N LYS A 16 34.24 15.53 -27.50
CA LYS A 16 35.04 15.08 -28.65
C LYS A 16 34.21 14.14 -29.53
N LYS A 17 34.15 14.50 -30.82
CA LYS A 17 33.55 13.73 -31.93
C LYS A 17 34.27 12.40 -32.21
N SER A 18 33.49 11.41 -32.68
CA SER A 18 33.86 10.36 -33.65
C SER A 18 32.57 9.81 -34.29
N SER A 19 32.24 10.11 -35.56
CA SER A 19 32.50 9.31 -36.80
C SER A 19 31.70 7.98 -36.83
N LEU A 20 30.99 7.47 -37.85
CA LEU A 20 30.79 7.60 -39.31
C LEU A 20 29.32 7.14 -39.57
N GLY A 21 28.61 7.31 -40.69
CA GLY A 21 28.88 7.78 -42.05
C GLY A 21 27.69 7.46 -42.99
N CYS A 22 27.91 7.73 -44.29
CA CYS A 22 27.23 7.21 -45.49
C CYS A 22 26.22 8.11 -46.27
N ASN A 23 26.70 8.48 -47.48
CA ASN A 23 26.08 8.60 -48.81
C ASN A 23 24.97 9.62 -49.17
N THR A 24 25.43 10.64 -49.91
CA THR A 24 25.02 11.12 -51.26
C THR A 24 23.69 10.65 -51.86
N ASP A 25 22.79 11.59 -52.22
CA ASP A 25 22.59 12.04 -53.61
C ASP A 25 21.44 13.08 -53.75
N GLY A 26 21.66 14.10 -54.60
CA GLY A 26 20.63 14.53 -55.58
C GLY A 26 19.78 15.79 -55.34
N ARG A 27 20.17 16.88 -56.04
CA ARG A 27 19.33 17.85 -56.81
C ARG A 27 18.79 19.15 -56.15
N ASN A 28 19.42 20.24 -56.61
CA ASN A 28 18.87 21.43 -57.29
C ASN A 28 17.95 22.45 -56.58
N ASN A 29 18.60 23.54 -56.15
CA ASN A 29 18.47 24.92 -56.63
C ASN A 29 17.10 25.61 -56.84
N SER A 30 16.99 26.76 -56.14
CA SER A 30 16.67 28.11 -56.65
C SER A 30 15.21 28.60 -56.57
N HIS A 31 14.93 29.73 -55.91
CA HIS A 31 15.07 31.10 -56.44
C HIS A 31 14.69 32.17 -55.39
N VAL A 32 15.35 33.33 -55.53
CA VAL A 32 15.36 34.50 -54.65
C VAL A 32 14.52 35.64 -55.26
N ARG A 33 13.71 36.27 -54.41
CA ARG A 33 13.35 37.70 -54.24
C ARG A 33 13.37 38.70 -55.42
N ALA A 34 12.30 39.53 -55.41
CA ALA A 34 12.24 41.00 -55.50
C ALA A 34 11.44 41.57 -56.69
N ILE A 35 10.53 42.53 -56.45
CA ILE A 35 10.28 43.76 -57.25
C ILE A 35 9.63 44.85 -56.33
N ARG A 36 9.89 46.11 -56.67
CA ARG A 36 9.64 47.39 -55.98
C ARG A 36 8.72 48.29 -56.84
N GLY A 37 7.87 49.12 -56.20
CA GLY A 37 7.40 50.43 -56.70
C GLY A 37 5.93 50.59 -57.13
N ASP A 38 5.16 51.47 -56.47
CA ASP A 38 4.59 52.71 -57.08
C ASP A 38 3.67 53.55 -56.13
N GLN A 39 3.75 54.88 -56.33
CA GLN A 39 2.87 56.04 -56.04
C GLN A 39 2.24 56.36 -54.64
N MET A 40 2.33 57.66 -54.27
CA MET A 40 1.63 58.45 -53.22
C MET A 40 0.63 59.44 -53.91
N PRO A 41 -0.45 60.03 -53.29
CA PRO A 41 -0.33 60.96 -52.13
C PRO A 41 -1.52 61.18 -51.15
N ASN A 42 -1.21 61.92 -50.06
CA ASN A 42 -2.06 62.74 -49.13
C ASN A 42 -3.02 61.99 -48.16
N ASN A 43 -3.13 62.31 -46.86
CA ASN A 43 -3.05 63.58 -46.14
C ASN A 43 -2.80 63.36 -44.63
N ASN A 44 -2.09 64.31 -44.00
CA ASN A 44 -2.11 64.74 -42.59
C ASN A 44 -2.71 63.81 -41.51
N SER A 45 -1.84 63.31 -40.62
CA SER A 45 -2.14 63.29 -39.19
C SER A 45 -0.86 63.24 -38.37
N THR A 46 -0.71 64.29 -37.57
CA THR A 46 0.32 64.58 -36.56
C THR A 46 0.72 63.37 -35.73
N ILE A 47 2.04 63.16 -35.60
CA ILE A 47 2.65 62.21 -34.68
C ILE A 47 2.32 62.66 -33.24
N SER A 48 1.37 61.99 -32.60
CA SER A 48 1.24 62.02 -31.14
C SER A 48 2.14 60.93 -30.57
N TYR A 49 3.25 61.34 -29.94
CA TYR A 49 3.92 60.47 -28.98
C TYR A 49 2.96 60.27 -27.81
N SER A 50 2.15 59.21 -27.88
CA SER A 50 1.46 58.72 -26.70
C SER A 50 2.54 58.15 -25.79
N THR A 51 2.93 58.91 -24.78
CA THR A 51 3.52 58.36 -23.56
C THR A 51 2.46 57.47 -22.91
N ALA A 52 2.34 56.24 -23.42
CA ALA A 52 1.61 55.18 -22.75
C ALA A 52 2.38 54.86 -21.47
N VAL A 53 1.90 55.42 -20.36
CA VAL A 53 2.15 54.85 -19.04
C VAL A 53 1.65 53.41 -19.10
N PRO A 54 2.46 52.39 -18.74
CA PRO A 54 1.99 51.01 -18.74
C PRO A 54 0.80 50.92 -17.78
N ASP A 55 -0.32 50.42 -18.28
CA ASP A 55 -1.60 50.29 -17.58
C ASP A 55 -1.36 49.48 -16.28
N THR A 56 -1.51 50.13 -15.13
CA THR A 56 -1.30 49.50 -13.80
C THR A 56 -2.46 48.59 -13.39
N THR A 57 -3.37 48.29 -14.31
CA THR A 57 -4.65 47.58 -14.12
C THR A 57 -4.57 46.07 -14.36
N ASP A 58 -3.45 45.56 -14.89
CA ASP A 58 -3.31 44.14 -15.27
C ASP A 58 -2.83 43.20 -14.15
N ARG A 59 -2.56 43.75 -12.96
CA ARG A 59 -2.02 43.00 -11.81
C ARG A 59 -3.10 42.72 -10.78
N ILE A 60 -3.14 41.48 -10.33
CA ILE A 60 -4.07 40.97 -9.32
C ILE A 60 -3.32 40.72 -8.02
N VAL A 61 -3.90 41.13 -6.89
CA VAL A 61 -3.36 40.89 -5.54
C VAL A 61 -4.10 39.70 -4.92
N ILE A 62 -3.33 38.72 -4.46
CA ILE A 62 -3.84 37.55 -3.74
C ILE A 62 -3.24 37.54 -2.35
N ASN A 63 -4.08 37.67 -1.34
CA ASN A 63 -3.69 37.67 0.06
C ASN A 63 -3.99 36.31 0.69
N VAL A 64 -2.95 35.56 1.04
CA VAL A 64 -3.06 34.27 1.73
C VAL A 64 -2.69 34.47 3.19
N SER A 65 -3.69 34.50 4.07
CA SER A 65 -3.54 34.65 5.53
C SER A 65 -2.58 35.78 5.95
N GLY A 66 -2.68 36.91 5.25
CA GLY A 66 -1.88 38.12 5.47
C GLY A 66 -0.63 38.24 4.59
N LEU A 67 -0.21 37.18 3.90
CA LEU A 67 0.90 37.23 2.93
C LEU A 67 0.37 37.62 1.55
N LYS A 68 0.83 38.76 1.04
CA LYS A 68 0.40 39.27 -0.26
C LYS A 68 1.28 38.74 -1.39
N PHE A 69 0.61 38.23 -2.40
CA PHE A 69 1.15 37.79 -3.67
C PHE A 69 0.59 38.66 -4.78
N GLU A 70 1.39 38.89 -5.81
CA GLU A 70 0.99 39.69 -6.96
C GLU A 70 1.36 38.94 -8.23
N THR A 71 0.44 38.89 -9.20
CA THR A 71 0.69 38.30 -10.52
C THR A 71 -0.12 39.04 -11.58
N HIS A 72 0.05 38.67 -12.85
CA HIS A 72 -0.78 39.18 -13.93
C HIS A 72 -2.05 38.34 -14.08
N ILE A 73 -3.17 38.98 -14.45
CA ILE A 73 -4.44 38.29 -14.73
C ILE A 73 -4.24 37.20 -15.80
N GLN A 74 -3.50 37.53 -16.87
CA GLN A 74 -3.17 36.62 -17.96
C GLN A 74 -2.43 35.36 -17.50
N THR A 75 -1.63 35.43 -16.43
CA THR A 75 -0.93 34.26 -15.88
C THR A 75 -1.91 33.25 -15.30
N LEU A 76 -2.98 33.71 -14.65
CA LEU A 76 -4.00 32.84 -14.08
C LEU A 76 -4.91 32.25 -15.16
N GLU A 77 -5.27 33.06 -16.17
CA GLU A 77 -6.16 32.68 -17.27
C GLU A 77 -5.59 31.59 -18.19
N GLN A 78 -4.29 31.29 -18.10
CA GLN A 78 -3.70 30.12 -18.76
C GLN A 78 -4.32 28.79 -18.31
N ASN A 79 -4.93 28.74 -17.12
CA ASN A 79 -5.57 27.54 -16.58
C ASN A 79 -7.02 27.84 -16.13
N PRO A 80 -7.96 28.05 -17.08
CA PRO A 80 -9.31 28.58 -16.80
C PRO A 80 -10.21 27.61 -16.02
N ASP A 81 -9.86 26.32 -15.95
CA ASP A 81 -10.60 25.32 -15.19
C ASP A 81 -10.35 25.39 -13.67
N THR A 82 -9.25 26.04 -13.27
CA THR A 82 -8.83 26.15 -11.86
C THR A 82 -9.57 27.25 -11.11
N LEU A 83 -9.51 27.25 -9.78
CA LEU A 83 -10.16 28.25 -8.94
C LEU A 83 -9.66 29.67 -9.26
N LEU A 84 -8.34 29.85 -9.36
CA LEU A 84 -7.74 31.18 -9.61
C LEU A 84 -7.82 31.58 -11.08
N GLY A 85 -7.81 30.64 -12.02
CA GLY A 85 -7.93 30.95 -13.44
C GLY A 85 -9.34 31.34 -13.86
N ASN A 86 -10.36 30.83 -13.17
CA ASN A 86 -11.76 31.12 -13.45
C ASN A 86 -12.26 32.35 -12.67
N GLU A 87 -12.66 33.41 -13.39
CA GLU A 87 -13.16 34.65 -12.77
C GLU A 87 -14.36 34.43 -11.85
N ALA A 88 -15.33 33.62 -12.28
CA ALA A 88 -16.53 33.36 -11.50
C ALA A 88 -16.22 32.56 -10.22
N LYS A 89 -15.25 31.62 -10.26
CA LYS A 89 -14.86 30.84 -9.08
C LYS A 89 -14.09 31.67 -8.06
N ARG A 90 -13.19 32.56 -8.51
CA ARG A 90 -12.41 33.42 -7.61
C ARG A 90 -13.20 34.59 -7.06
N ALA A 91 -14.23 35.07 -7.76
CA ALA A 91 -15.05 36.24 -7.36
C ALA A 91 -15.58 36.14 -5.91
N LYS A 92 -15.88 34.93 -5.43
CA LYS A 92 -16.36 34.69 -4.06
C LYS A 92 -15.34 35.03 -2.96
N TYR A 93 -14.07 35.19 -3.30
CA TYR A 93 -12.97 35.52 -2.38
C TYR A 93 -12.50 36.98 -2.52
N TYR A 94 -13.15 37.78 -3.35
CA TYR A 94 -12.74 39.15 -3.62
C TYR A 94 -13.17 40.10 -2.50
N ASP A 95 -12.20 40.82 -1.92
CA ASP A 95 -12.41 41.93 -0.99
C ASP A 95 -12.39 43.26 -1.75
N GLY A 96 -13.57 43.82 -2.00
CA GLY A 96 -13.73 45.10 -2.71
C GLY A 96 -13.19 46.32 -1.95
N ILE A 97 -12.96 46.24 -0.64
CA ILE A 97 -12.40 47.35 0.14
C ILE A 97 -10.88 47.41 -0.06
N ARG A 98 -10.24 46.25 -0.09
CA ARG A 98 -8.78 46.11 -0.19
C ARG A 98 -8.28 45.85 -1.60
N ASN A 99 -9.20 45.64 -2.56
CA ASN A 99 -8.91 45.33 -3.95
C ASN A 99 -7.97 44.10 -4.07
N GLU A 100 -8.26 43.05 -3.30
CA GLU A 100 -7.47 41.81 -3.24
C GLU A 100 -8.36 40.58 -3.09
N TYR A 101 -7.85 39.41 -3.46
CA TYR A 101 -8.51 38.13 -3.20
C TYR A 101 -7.96 37.53 -1.90
N PHE A 102 -8.83 37.26 -0.92
CA PHE A 102 -8.41 36.78 0.39
C PHE A 102 -8.67 35.28 0.58
N PHE A 103 -7.63 34.56 1.00
CA PHE A 103 -7.68 33.12 1.33
C PHE A 103 -7.12 32.87 2.73
N ASP A 104 -7.94 32.37 3.64
CA ASP A 104 -7.51 31.94 4.97
C ASP A 104 -6.94 30.50 4.92
N ARG A 105 -5.74 30.36 4.34
CA ARG A 105 -5.13 29.06 3.98
C ARG A 105 -3.64 28.99 4.27
N ASN A 106 -3.02 27.85 3.93
CA ASN A 106 -1.62 27.57 4.19
C ASN A 106 -0.70 28.50 3.37
N ARG A 107 0.01 29.40 4.06
CA ARG A 107 0.87 30.40 3.41
C ARG A 107 2.03 29.78 2.63
N PRO A 108 2.82 28.85 3.21
CA PRO A 108 3.99 28.32 2.51
C PRO A 108 3.65 27.48 1.26
N ALA A 109 2.47 26.85 1.21
CA ALA A 109 2.03 26.10 0.03
C ALA A 109 1.76 27.01 -1.18
N PHE A 110 1.28 28.23 -0.95
CA PHE A 110 0.83 29.11 -2.03
C PHE A 110 1.95 29.55 -2.97
N ASP A 111 3.20 29.62 -2.50
CA ASP A 111 4.37 29.90 -3.35
C ASP A 111 4.42 28.93 -4.54
N ALA A 112 4.21 27.62 -4.28
CA ALA A 112 4.22 26.60 -5.32
C ALA A 112 2.95 26.64 -6.19
N ILE A 113 1.79 26.93 -5.59
CA ILE A 113 0.52 27.08 -6.32
C ILE A 113 0.63 28.24 -7.32
N LEU A 114 1.17 29.39 -6.91
CA LEU A 114 1.34 30.52 -7.81
C LEU A 114 2.40 30.23 -8.89
N PHE A 115 3.50 29.57 -8.51
CA PHE A 115 4.55 29.18 -9.44
C PHE A 115 4.05 28.20 -10.52
N TYR A 116 3.05 27.36 -10.22
CA TYR A 116 2.41 26.49 -11.21
C TYR A 116 1.84 27.29 -12.39
N TYR A 117 1.15 28.39 -12.12
CA TYR A 117 0.65 29.28 -13.19
C TYR A 117 1.80 29.99 -13.92
N GLN A 118 2.79 30.49 -13.18
CA GLN A 118 3.93 31.23 -13.77
C GLN A 118 4.82 30.36 -14.66
N SER A 119 4.99 29.10 -14.30
CA SER A 119 5.85 28.14 -15.00
C SER A 119 5.14 27.41 -16.15
N GLY A 120 3.83 27.61 -16.31
CA GLY A 120 3.01 26.90 -17.30
C GLY A 120 2.78 25.43 -16.94
N GLY A 121 2.75 25.08 -15.65
CA GLY A 121 2.33 23.77 -15.18
C GLY A 121 3.31 22.99 -14.30
N LYS A 122 4.45 23.58 -13.87
CA LYS A 122 5.37 22.91 -12.94
C LYS A 122 4.91 23.12 -11.51
N LEU A 123 4.63 22.03 -10.80
CA LEU A 123 4.23 22.05 -9.41
C LEU A 123 5.22 21.24 -8.58
N LEU A 124 5.94 21.90 -7.67
CA LEU A 124 6.88 21.27 -6.75
C LEU A 124 6.45 21.59 -5.33
N ARG A 125 6.31 20.56 -4.49
CA ARG A 125 5.95 20.75 -3.08
C ARG A 125 7.08 21.48 -2.34
N PRO A 126 6.79 22.55 -1.59
CA PRO A 126 7.78 23.16 -0.71
C PRO A 126 8.23 22.18 0.39
N ALA A 127 9.53 22.08 0.63
CA ALA A 127 10.10 21.09 1.56
C ALA A 127 9.58 21.20 3.01
N ASN A 128 9.14 22.40 3.41
CA ASN A 128 8.56 22.71 4.71
C ASN A 128 7.05 22.48 4.81
N VAL A 129 6.39 22.02 3.75
CA VAL A 129 4.94 21.74 3.72
C VAL A 129 4.72 20.23 3.65
N PRO A 130 4.01 19.63 4.63
CA PRO A 130 3.62 18.22 4.58
C PRO A 130 2.81 17.88 3.31
N MET A 131 2.94 16.65 2.80
CA MET A 131 2.29 16.23 1.55
C MET A 131 0.76 16.24 1.65
N ASP A 132 0.20 15.83 2.78
CA ASP A 132 -1.24 15.86 3.03
C ASP A 132 -1.80 17.29 2.98
N VAL A 133 -1.10 18.24 3.61
CA VAL A 133 -1.45 19.67 3.57
C VAL A 133 -1.34 20.20 2.14
N PHE A 134 -0.25 19.86 1.42
CA PHE A 134 -0.07 20.33 0.05
C PHE A 134 -1.12 19.76 -0.90
N ALA A 135 -1.46 18.47 -0.78
CA ALA A 135 -2.51 17.82 -1.55
C ALA A 135 -3.88 18.49 -1.31
N ASP A 136 -4.19 18.87 -0.07
CA ASP A 136 -5.42 19.60 0.25
C ASP A 136 -5.45 21.01 -0.37
N GLU A 137 -4.30 21.69 -0.49
CA GLU A 137 -4.20 22.96 -1.21
C GLU A 137 -4.38 22.78 -2.73
N ILE A 138 -3.77 21.75 -3.33
CA ILE A 138 -3.95 21.41 -4.76
C ILE A 138 -5.43 21.17 -5.08
N ARG A 139 -6.12 20.42 -4.22
CA ARG A 139 -7.57 20.16 -4.34
C ARG A 139 -8.38 21.44 -4.16
N PHE A 140 -8.05 22.26 -3.16
CA PHE A 140 -8.75 23.51 -2.91
C PHE A 140 -8.65 24.50 -4.07
N TYR A 141 -7.45 24.68 -4.64
CA TYR A 141 -7.23 25.56 -5.79
C TYR A 141 -7.68 24.93 -7.12
N GLU A 142 -8.22 23.71 -7.08
CA GLU A 142 -8.80 22.99 -8.22
C GLU A 142 -7.80 22.85 -9.38
N LEU A 143 -6.53 22.55 -9.08
CA LEU A 143 -5.49 22.37 -10.12
C LEU A 143 -5.68 21.10 -10.97
N GLY A 144 -6.57 20.20 -10.53
CA GLY A 144 -6.91 18.95 -11.22
C GLY A 144 -6.26 17.72 -10.60
N GLU A 145 -6.98 16.58 -10.65
CA GLU A 145 -6.49 15.30 -10.11
C GLU A 145 -5.25 14.80 -10.87
N ASP A 146 -5.14 15.07 -12.17
CA ASP A 146 -3.95 14.69 -12.96
C ASP A 146 -2.68 15.39 -12.46
N VAL A 147 -2.80 16.64 -11.98
CA VAL A 147 -1.68 17.40 -11.43
C VAL A 147 -1.31 16.87 -10.05
N LEU A 148 -2.31 16.60 -9.21
CA LEU A 148 -2.10 15.96 -7.91
C LEU A 148 -1.38 14.62 -8.06
N HIS A 149 -1.84 13.78 -8.99
CA HIS A 149 -1.26 12.48 -9.26
C HIS A 149 0.20 12.57 -9.77
N LYS A 150 0.52 13.58 -10.59
CA LYS A 150 1.92 13.84 -10.99
C LYS A 150 2.81 14.20 -9.80
N VAL A 151 2.34 15.08 -8.91
CA VAL A 151 3.10 15.45 -7.69
C VAL A 151 3.26 14.23 -6.78
N GLU A 152 2.21 13.44 -6.60
CA GLU A 152 2.27 12.18 -5.85
C GLU A 152 3.34 11.23 -6.44
N GLN A 153 3.36 11.03 -7.76
CA GLN A 153 4.37 10.21 -8.41
C GLN A 153 5.80 10.74 -8.25
N GLU A 154 6.00 12.05 -8.38
CA GLU A 154 7.32 12.70 -8.20
C GLU A 154 7.82 12.60 -6.74
N GLU A 155 6.91 12.66 -5.77
CA GLU A 155 7.17 12.42 -4.35
C GLU A 155 7.35 10.93 -4.01
N GLY A 156 7.18 10.03 -4.99
CA GLY A 156 7.36 8.59 -4.84
C GLY A 156 6.15 7.85 -4.28
N TYR A 157 4.97 8.48 -4.28
CA TYR A 157 3.70 7.79 -4.10
C TYR A 157 3.39 7.03 -5.39
N ILE A 158 3.51 5.71 -5.32
CA ILE A 158 3.04 4.83 -6.38
C ILE A 158 1.55 4.62 -6.08
N GLU A 159 0.68 5.00 -7.02
CA GLU A 159 -0.75 4.69 -6.93
C GLU A 159 -0.87 3.18 -6.70
N GLU A 160 -1.41 2.77 -5.54
CA GLU A 160 -1.73 1.37 -5.35
C GLU A 160 -2.80 1.01 -6.39
N GLU A 161 -2.43 0.18 -7.37
CA GLU A 161 -3.39 -0.41 -8.29
C GLU A 161 -4.49 -1.05 -7.44
N LYS A 162 -5.66 -0.39 -7.41
CA LYS A 162 -6.80 -0.87 -6.63
C LYS A 162 -7.03 -2.33 -7.05
N PRO A 163 -7.06 -3.27 -6.09
CA PRO A 163 -7.16 -4.68 -6.43
C PRO A 163 -8.43 -4.89 -7.25
N ILE A 164 -8.28 -5.43 -8.46
CA ILE A 164 -9.41 -5.76 -9.33
C ILE A 164 -10.25 -6.79 -8.57
N LEU A 165 -11.52 -6.47 -8.34
CA LEU A 165 -12.43 -7.36 -7.64
C LEU A 165 -13.22 -8.18 -8.65
N PRO A 166 -13.51 -9.47 -8.35
CA PRO A 166 -14.41 -10.25 -9.18
C PRO A 166 -15.79 -9.59 -9.29
N GLU A 167 -16.39 -9.62 -10.48
CA GLU A 167 -17.71 -9.05 -10.73
C GLU A 167 -18.82 -9.82 -9.98
N ASN A 168 -18.69 -11.15 -9.91
CA ASN A 168 -19.67 -11.99 -9.24
C ASN A 168 -19.58 -11.85 -7.71
N LYS A 169 -20.71 -11.55 -7.06
CA LYS A 169 -20.82 -11.34 -5.60
C LYS A 169 -20.28 -12.51 -4.79
N PHE A 170 -20.62 -13.76 -5.16
CA PHE A 170 -20.17 -14.94 -4.43
C PHE A 170 -18.66 -15.14 -4.58
N GLN A 171 -18.16 -14.96 -5.81
CA GLN A 171 -16.73 -15.05 -6.10
C GLN A 171 -15.95 -13.98 -5.34
N ARG A 172 -16.47 -12.75 -5.28
CA ARG A 172 -15.89 -11.63 -4.53
C ARG A 172 -15.86 -11.89 -3.03
N GLN A 173 -16.90 -12.49 -2.45
CA GLN A 173 -16.92 -12.88 -1.05
C GLN A 173 -15.82 -13.89 -0.72
N ILE A 174 -15.66 -14.93 -1.54
CA ILE A 174 -14.58 -15.93 -1.37
C ILE A 174 -13.21 -15.27 -1.53
N TRP A 175 -13.05 -14.44 -2.57
CA TRP A 175 -11.80 -13.74 -2.83
C TRP A 175 -11.41 -12.86 -1.64
N GLN A 176 -12.35 -12.09 -1.10
CA GLN A 176 -12.16 -11.27 0.09
C GLN A 176 -11.81 -12.10 1.33
N LEU A 177 -12.46 -13.26 1.50
CA LEU A 177 -12.21 -14.16 2.64
C LEU A 177 -10.78 -14.71 2.67
N PHE A 178 -10.22 -15.09 1.51
CA PHE A 178 -8.91 -15.75 1.42
C PHE A 178 -7.74 -14.83 1.08
N GLU A 179 -7.98 -13.69 0.43
CA GLU A 179 -6.94 -12.75 -0.01
C GLU A 179 -6.75 -11.58 0.97
N PHE A 180 -7.83 -11.09 1.59
CA PHE A 180 -7.82 -9.86 2.39
C PHE A 180 -8.30 -10.10 3.84
N PRO A 181 -7.37 -10.37 4.78
CA PRO A 181 -7.71 -10.69 6.18
C PRO A 181 -8.55 -9.62 6.88
N ASP A 182 -8.38 -8.34 6.53
CA ASP A 182 -9.03 -7.22 7.22
C ASP A 182 -10.48 -6.97 6.77
N THR A 183 -11.00 -7.74 5.82
CA THR A 183 -12.36 -7.53 5.28
C THR A 183 -13.47 -8.01 6.20
N SER A 184 -13.22 -9.05 7.01
CA SER A 184 -14.22 -9.62 7.90
C SER A 184 -13.59 -10.42 9.04
N LEU A 185 -14.35 -10.64 10.12
CA LEU A 185 -13.91 -11.51 11.23
C LEU A 185 -13.63 -12.95 10.75
N ALA A 186 -14.42 -13.44 9.79
CA ALA A 186 -14.19 -14.76 9.18
C ALA A 186 -12.86 -14.79 8.40
N ALA A 187 -12.54 -13.73 7.64
CA ALA A 187 -11.28 -13.61 6.91
C ALA A 187 -10.08 -13.58 7.86
N ARG A 188 -10.20 -12.88 8.99
CA ARG A 188 -9.20 -12.90 10.06
C ARG A 188 -9.00 -14.28 10.63
N PHE A 189 -10.07 -15.02 10.91
CA PHE A 189 -9.98 -16.39 11.41
C PHE A 189 -9.27 -17.31 10.41
N VAL A 190 -9.66 -17.26 9.12
CA VAL A 190 -9.01 -18.04 8.06
C VAL A 190 -7.52 -17.70 7.98
N ALA A 191 -7.14 -16.42 8.02
CA ALA A 191 -5.75 -16.01 7.98
C ALA A 191 -4.94 -16.52 9.20
N ILE A 192 -5.48 -16.39 10.42
CA ILE A 192 -4.85 -16.90 11.64
C ILE A 192 -4.69 -18.42 11.57
N PHE A 193 -5.74 -19.12 11.15
CA PHE A 193 -5.71 -20.57 10.99
C PHE A 193 -4.65 -21.00 9.96
N SER A 194 -4.54 -20.32 8.82
CA SER A 194 -3.49 -20.57 7.83
C SER A 194 -2.08 -20.37 8.40
N VAL A 195 -1.85 -19.33 9.22
CA VAL A 195 -0.56 -19.13 9.91
C VAL A 195 -0.25 -20.27 10.89
N VAL A 196 -1.25 -20.78 11.62
CA VAL A 196 -1.09 -21.94 12.51
C VAL A 196 -0.72 -23.18 11.71
N VAL A 197 -1.42 -23.46 10.60
CA VAL A 197 -1.12 -24.62 9.73
C VAL A 197 0.29 -24.50 9.13
N ILE A 198 0.71 -23.31 8.69
CA ILE A 198 2.08 -23.07 8.20
C ILE A 198 3.10 -23.38 9.29
N THR A 199 2.92 -22.82 10.48
CA THR A 199 3.82 -23.05 11.62
C THR A 199 3.90 -24.54 11.99
N LEU A 200 2.74 -25.21 12.13
CA LEU A 200 2.66 -26.64 12.43
C LEU A 200 3.37 -27.48 11.36
N SER A 201 3.19 -27.12 10.10
CA SER A 201 3.85 -27.79 8.99
C SER A 201 5.37 -27.71 9.15
N ILE A 202 5.93 -26.51 9.38
CA ILE A 202 7.37 -26.26 9.55
C ILE A 202 7.92 -27.05 10.73
N VAL A 203 7.25 -26.97 11.89
CA VAL A 203 7.64 -27.72 13.10
C VAL A 203 7.70 -29.21 12.79
N THR A 204 6.70 -29.76 12.10
CA THR A 204 6.67 -31.18 11.73
C THR A 204 7.87 -31.58 10.85
N PHE A 205 8.24 -30.74 9.89
CA PHE A 205 9.42 -31.00 9.06
C PHE A 205 10.71 -30.97 9.86
N CYS A 206 10.86 -30.02 10.79
CA CYS A 206 12.02 -30.01 11.68
C CYS A 206 12.07 -31.27 12.55
N VAL A 207 10.94 -31.66 13.15
CA VAL A 207 10.85 -32.86 14.00
C VAL A 207 11.15 -34.14 13.23
N GLU A 208 10.72 -34.26 11.97
CA GLU A 208 11.02 -35.44 11.13
C GLU A 208 12.53 -35.62 10.88
N THR A 209 13.32 -34.55 10.97
CA THR A 209 14.78 -34.64 10.82
C THR A 209 15.50 -35.17 12.07
N LEU A 210 14.82 -35.29 13.21
CA LEU A 210 15.45 -35.75 14.45
C LEU A 210 15.83 -37.24 14.37
N PRO A 211 17.02 -37.63 14.88
CA PRO A 211 17.55 -38.99 14.74
C PRO A 211 16.70 -40.04 15.46
N GLN A 212 15.98 -39.66 16.51
CA GLN A 212 15.11 -40.55 17.29
C GLN A 212 13.95 -41.09 16.43
N PHE A 213 13.39 -40.26 15.55
CA PHE A 213 12.30 -40.64 14.66
C PHE A 213 12.80 -41.32 13.38
N GLN A 214 14.04 -41.05 12.96
CA GLN A 214 14.67 -41.74 11.83
C GLN A 214 15.07 -43.18 12.17
N LYS A 215 15.67 -43.41 13.36
CA LYS A 215 16.08 -44.76 13.82
C LYS A 215 14.89 -45.71 14.00
N LYS A 216 13.75 -45.19 14.47
CA LYS A 216 12.51 -45.97 14.59
C LYS A 216 12.03 -46.46 13.22
N LYS A 217 12.07 -45.60 12.17
CA LYS A 217 11.75 -46.00 10.78
C LYS A 217 12.68 -47.10 10.25
N GLU A 218 13.97 -47.08 10.58
CA GLU A 218 14.93 -48.12 10.16
C GLU A 218 14.73 -49.45 10.91
N GLN A 219 14.43 -49.41 12.21
CA GLN A 219 14.12 -50.62 12.99
C GLN A 219 12.80 -51.28 12.56
N ASP A 220 11.76 -50.49 12.29
CA ASP A 220 10.47 -51.00 11.81
C ASP A 220 10.62 -51.64 10.41
N MET A 221 11.47 -51.06 9.54
CA MET A 221 11.82 -51.62 8.22
C MET A 221 12.65 -52.92 8.31
N ALA A 222 13.58 -53.01 9.26
CA ALA A 222 14.40 -54.21 9.46
C ALA A 222 13.62 -55.39 10.06
N GLY A 223 12.53 -55.13 10.79
CA GLY A 223 11.61 -56.15 11.34
C GLY A 223 10.64 -56.76 10.31
N SER A 224 10.50 -56.15 9.13
CA SER A 224 9.58 -56.60 8.07
C SER A 224 10.17 -57.70 7.19
N ILE A 225 10.60 -58.82 7.79
CA ILE A 225 11.08 -60.01 7.06
C ILE A 225 9.90 -60.89 6.56
N ASN A 226 8.68 -60.74 7.13
CA ASN A 226 7.54 -61.61 6.84
C ASN A 226 6.39 -60.99 6.02
N GLY A 227 6.67 -59.98 5.17
CA GLY A 227 5.94 -59.67 3.93
C GLY A 227 4.44 -59.31 3.96
N THR A 228 3.69 -59.48 5.04
CA THR A 228 2.21 -59.31 5.06
C THR A 228 1.73 -58.11 5.88
N ARG A 229 2.64 -57.33 6.47
CA ARG A 229 2.31 -56.24 7.40
C ARG A 229 2.52 -54.82 6.85
N ALA A 230 3.02 -54.71 5.62
CA ALA A 230 3.58 -53.45 5.10
C ALA A 230 2.56 -52.44 4.54
N GLU A 231 1.35 -52.87 4.14
CA GLU A 231 0.36 -51.94 3.55
C GLU A 231 -0.41 -51.14 4.61
N ASN A 232 -0.76 -51.74 5.76
CA ASN A 232 -1.58 -51.06 6.77
C ASN A 232 -0.79 -50.11 7.69
N GLU A 233 0.50 -50.36 7.94
CA GLU A 233 1.32 -49.49 8.82
C GLU A 233 1.73 -48.17 8.15
N ARG A 234 1.49 -48.02 6.84
CA ARG A 234 1.87 -46.83 6.05
C ARG A 234 0.94 -45.64 6.26
N TYR A 235 -0.35 -45.89 6.49
CA TYR A 235 -1.35 -44.88 6.85
C TYR A 235 -1.35 -44.58 8.37
N ASP A 236 -0.76 -45.46 9.17
CA ASP A 236 -0.67 -45.35 10.62
C ASP A 236 0.53 -44.53 11.11
N GLN A 237 1.30 -43.91 10.22
CA GLN A 237 2.34 -42.96 10.63
C GLN A 237 1.72 -41.57 10.86
N PRO A 238 1.62 -41.08 12.12
CA PRO A 238 0.99 -39.79 12.42
C PRO A 238 1.66 -38.62 11.67
N TRP A 239 2.94 -38.75 11.32
CA TRP A 239 3.71 -37.77 10.56
C TRP A 239 3.23 -37.62 9.11
N PHE A 240 2.94 -38.72 8.42
CA PHE A 240 2.45 -38.67 7.04
C PHE A 240 1.03 -38.10 7.00
N SER A 241 0.18 -38.48 7.96
CA SER A 241 -1.19 -37.97 8.08
C SER A 241 -1.20 -36.47 8.38
N LEU A 242 -0.32 -36.00 9.26
CA LEU A 242 -0.19 -34.58 9.58
C LEU A 242 0.35 -33.78 8.39
N GLU A 243 1.39 -34.27 7.70
CA GLU A 243 1.88 -33.63 6.48
C GLU A 243 0.78 -33.55 5.42
N SER A 244 0.08 -34.66 5.17
CA SER A 244 -1.03 -34.72 4.20
C SER A 244 -2.15 -33.75 4.56
N ALA A 245 -2.52 -33.63 5.84
CA ALA A 245 -3.52 -32.67 6.29
C ALA A 245 -3.10 -31.21 6.03
N CYS A 246 -1.85 -30.85 6.33
CA CYS A 246 -1.33 -29.50 6.02
C CYS A 246 -1.34 -29.21 4.52
N ILE A 247 -0.93 -30.18 3.69
CA ILE A 247 -0.90 -30.01 2.23
C ILE A 247 -2.32 -29.91 1.66
N VAL A 248 -3.27 -30.72 2.15
CA VAL A 248 -4.68 -30.60 1.76
C VAL A 248 -5.20 -29.19 2.05
N TRP A 249 -4.88 -28.62 3.21
CA TRP A 249 -5.24 -27.23 3.52
C TRP A 249 -4.59 -26.22 2.56
N PHE A 250 -3.30 -26.34 2.27
CA PHE A 250 -2.62 -25.43 1.33
C PHE A 250 -3.17 -25.54 -0.09
N THR A 251 -3.45 -26.76 -0.56
CA THR A 251 -4.07 -26.99 -1.85
C THR A 251 -5.47 -26.39 -1.88
N PHE A 252 -6.26 -26.58 -0.83
CA PHE A 252 -7.58 -25.99 -0.69
C PHE A 252 -7.52 -24.46 -0.76
N GLU A 253 -6.66 -23.83 0.03
CA GLU A 253 -6.44 -22.39 -0.01
C GLU A 253 -6.05 -21.86 -1.40
N TYR A 254 -5.06 -22.51 -2.03
CA TYR A 254 -4.61 -22.12 -3.36
C TYR A 254 -5.72 -22.26 -4.40
N PHE A 255 -6.48 -23.36 -4.35
CA PHE A 255 -7.59 -23.60 -5.26
C PHE A 255 -8.72 -22.59 -5.05
N MET A 256 -9.11 -22.32 -3.79
CA MET A 256 -10.13 -21.32 -3.47
C MET A 256 -9.76 -19.93 -3.98
N ARG A 257 -8.49 -19.52 -3.84
CA ARG A 257 -7.98 -18.27 -4.44
C ARG A 257 -7.96 -18.33 -5.97
N LEU A 258 -7.50 -19.43 -6.55
CA LEU A 258 -7.46 -19.60 -8.00
C LEU A 258 -8.87 -19.47 -8.61
N ILE A 259 -9.86 -20.20 -8.11
CA ILE A 259 -11.25 -20.14 -8.63
C ILE A 259 -11.91 -18.80 -8.36
N SER A 260 -11.54 -18.09 -7.28
CA SER A 260 -12.13 -16.78 -6.95
C SER A 260 -11.38 -15.59 -7.55
N SER A 261 -10.16 -15.75 -8.04
CA SER A 261 -9.38 -14.65 -8.64
C SER A 261 -10.04 -14.02 -9.89
N PRO A 262 -9.91 -12.69 -10.11
CA PRO A 262 -10.48 -12.02 -11.29
C PRO A 262 -9.79 -12.45 -12.59
N GLN A 263 -8.46 -12.65 -12.56
CA GLN A 263 -7.64 -12.98 -13.72
C GLN A 263 -6.71 -14.16 -13.43
N LYS A 264 -7.05 -15.34 -13.95
CA LYS A 264 -6.40 -16.61 -13.57
C LYS A 264 -4.90 -16.67 -13.95
N LEU A 265 -4.54 -16.23 -15.15
CA LEU A 265 -3.15 -16.29 -15.62
C LEU A 265 -2.24 -15.30 -14.87
N VAL A 266 -2.75 -14.10 -14.59
CA VAL A 266 -2.05 -13.10 -13.78
C VAL A 266 -1.89 -13.62 -12.35
N PHE A 267 -2.94 -14.24 -11.80
CA PHE A 267 -2.91 -14.87 -10.50
C PHE A 267 -1.79 -15.93 -10.42
N VAL A 268 -1.76 -16.92 -11.33
CA VAL A 268 -0.77 -18.01 -11.27
C VAL A 268 0.67 -17.49 -11.42
N ARG A 269 0.89 -16.39 -12.15
CA ARG A 269 2.22 -15.78 -12.35
C ARG A 269 2.65 -14.82 -11.22
N SER A 270 1.76 -14.47 -10.29
CA SER A 270 2.10 -13.59 -9.17
C SER A 270 3.05 -14.28 -8.19
N PHE A 271 4.00 -13.52 -7.64
CA PHE A 271 5.06 -14.03 -6.76
C PHE A 271 4.53 -14.78 -5.53
N LEU A 272 3.53 -14.24 -4.85
CA LEU A 272 2.93 -14.87 -3.65
C LEU A 272 2.22 -16.19 -4.01
N ASN A 273 1.60 -16.26 -5.19
CA ASN A 273 0.91 -17.46 -5.66
C ASN A 273 1.89 -18.51 -6.19
N LEU A 274 3.05 -18.11 -6.70
CA LEU A 274 4.14 -19.02 -7.04
C LEU A 274 4.68 -19.71 -5.77
N ILE A 275 4.82 -18.98 -4.67
CA ILE A 275 5.20 -19.56 -3.36
C ILE A 275 4.16 -20.60 -2.91
N ASP A 276 2.87 -20.31 -3.08
CA ASP A 276 1.79 -21.26 -2.77
C ASP A 276 1.92 -22.57 -3.57
N ILE A 277 2.27 -22.49 -4.87
CA ILE A 277 2.52 -23.67 -5.73
C ILE A 277 3.76 -24.45 -5.25
N VAL A 278 4.88 -23.75 -5.03
CA VAL A 278 6.14 -24.36 -4.59
C VAL A 278 5.98 -25.06 -3.23
N ALA A 279 5.09 -24.56 -2.36
CA ALA A 279 4.83 -25.16 -1.05
C ALA A 279 4.10 -26.52 -1.13
N ILE A 280 3.25 -26.75 -2.14
CA ILE A 280 2.50 -28.01 -2.31
C ILE A 280 3.18 -29.00 -3.26
N MET A 281 4.00 -28.50 -4.18
CA MET A 281 4.66 -29.29 -5.23
C MET A 281 5.44 -30.51 -4.69
N PRO A 282 6.25 -30.43 -3.62
CA PRO A 282 7.03 -31.57 -3.14
C PRO A 282 6.17 -32.79 -2.78
N TYR A 283 4.99 -32.57 -2.21
CA TYR A 283 4.08 -33.66 -1.82
C TYR A 283 3.58 -34.40 -3.06
N TYR A 284 3.02 -33.68 -4.03
CA TYR A 284 2.45 -34.28 -5.24
C TYR A 284 3.50 -34.93 -6.15
N ILE A 285 4.73 -34.42 -6.17
CA ILE A 285 5.84 -35.07 -6.90
C ILE A 285 6.27 -36.36 -6.19
N THR A 286 6.38 -36.35 -4.86
CA THR A 286 6.90 -37.51 -4.12
C THR A 286 5.89 -38.63 -3.96
N LEU A 287 4.59 -38.31 -3.88
CA LEU A 287 3.50 -39.28 -3.66
C LEU A 287 3.54 -40.50 -4.61
N PRO A 288 3.57 -40.34 -5.96
CA PRO A 288 3.62 -41.47 -6.88
C PRO A 288 4.97 -42.21 -6.90
N MET A 289 6.04 -41.57 -6.41
CA MET A 289 7.40 -42.14 -6.44
C MET A 289 7.69 -43.07 -5.26
N GLN A 290 6.84 -43.07 -4.23
CA GLN A 290 7.08 -43.84 -3.00
C GLN A 290 7.05 -45.36 -3.20
N ASP A 291 6.33 -45.86 -4.22
CA ASP A 291 6.21 -47.30 -4.51
C ASP A 291 7.28 -47.83 -5.47
N THR A 292 8.10 -46.92 -6.01
CA THR A 292 9.17 -47.30 -6.91
C THR A 292 10.48 -47.50 -6.14
N LYS A 293 11.28 -48.51 -6.51
CA LYS A 293 12.66 -48.71 -5.99
C LYS A 293 13.59 -47.51 -6.25
N ALA A 294 13.11 -46.49 -6.98
CA ALA A 294 13.75 -45.19 -7.17
C ALA A 294 13.68 -44.28 -5.93
N SER A 295 13.01 -44.73 -4.84
CA SER A 295 12.96 -44.07 -3.53
C SER A 295 14.35 -43.79 -2.90
N SER A 296 15.42 -44.37 -3.43
CA SER A 296 16.81 -44.21 -2.97
C SER A 296 17.62 -43.13 -3.70
N LEU A 297 17.09 -42.50 -4.76
CA LEU A 297 17.85 -41.52 -5.55
C LEU A 297 17.99 -40.18 -4.81
N GLY A 298 19.19 -39.58 -4.88
CA GLY A 298 19.50 -38.27 -4.27
C GLY A 298 18.55 -37.14 -4.67
N VAL A 299 17.88 -37.27 -5.82
CA VAL A 299 16.82 -36.37 -6.32
C VAL A 299 15.67 -36.22 -5.31
N LEU A 300 15.27 -37.31 -4.63
CA LEU A 300 14.21 -37.25 -3.62
C LEU A 300 14.63 -36.51 -2.34
N ARG A 301 15.94 -36.49 -2.02
CA ARG A 301 16.46 -35.69 -0.89
C ARG A 301 16.38 -34.20 -1.20
N VAL A 302 16.69 -33.81 -2.43
CA VAL A 302 16.59 -32.41 -2.87
C VAL A 302 15.12 -31.94 -2.87
N ILE A 303 14.18 -32.78 -3.31
CA ILE A 303 12.75 -32.44 -3.28
C ILE A 303 12.24 -32.21 -1.84
N ARG A 304 12.79 -32.93 -0.84
CA ARG A 304 12.47 -32.65 0.57
C ARG A 304 12.95 -31.27 1.03
N LEU A 305 14.08 -30.76 0.51
CA LEU A 305 14.55 -29.40 0.82
C LEU A 305 13.59 -28.33 0.28
N VAL A 306 12.92 -28.60 -0.85
CA VAL A 306 11.92 -27.66 -1.38
C VAL A 306 10.78 -27.40 -0.39
N ARG A 307 10.49 -28.35 0.51
CA ARG A 307 9.48 -28.17 1.57
C ARG A 307 9.80 -27.01 2.52
N VAL A 308 11.07 -26.59 2.66
CA VAL A 308 11.45 -25.41 3.45
C VAL A 308 10.83 -24.13 2.88
N PHE A 309 10.65 -24.02 1.56
CA PHE A 309 10.12 -22.81 0.94
C PHE A 309 8.71 -22.46 1.38
N ARG A 310 7.93 -23.40 1.94
CA ARG A 310 6.61 -23.06 2.52
C ARG A 310 6.69 -22.08 3.68
N ILE A 311 7.87 -21.87 4.30
CA ILE A 311 8.07 -20.77 5.26
C ILE A 311 7.75 -19.41 4.63
N PHE A 312 8.01 -19.25 3.33
CA PHE A 312 7.70 -18.03 2.62
C PHE A 312 6.20 -17.82 2.41
N LYS A 313 5.32 -18.81 2.65
CA LYS A 313 3.86 -18.56 2.70
C LYS A 313 3.49 -17.55 3.79
N LEU A 314 4.29 -17.43 4.85
CA LEU A 314 4.12 -16.40 5.88
C LEU A 314 4.21 -14.99 5.30
N SER A 315 4.84 -14.78 4.14
CA SER A 315 4.93 -13.47 3.50
C SER A 315 3.56 -12.89 3.16
N ARG A 316 2.56 -13.71 2.84
CA ARG A 316 1.18 -13.24 2.63
C ARG A 316 0.58 -12.60 3.90
N HIS A 317 0.94 -13.11 5.06
CA HIS A 317 0.41 -12.69 6.36
C HIS A 317 1.36 -11.74 7.11
N SER A 318 2.54 -11.46 6.56
CA SER A 318 3.55 -10.59 7.15
C SER A 318 3.88 -9.44 6.21
N ARG A 319 3.31 -8.26 6.50
CA ARG A 319 3.64 -7.02 5.80
C ARG A 319 5.13 -6.71 5.86
N GLY A 320 5.78 -6.96 7.01
CA GLY A 320 7.23 -6.80 7.14
C GLY A 320 8.04 -7.64 6.14
N LEU A 321 7.61 -8.88 5.87
CA LEU A 321 8.26 -9.74 4.89
C LEU A 321 7.98 -9.30 3.44
N GLN A 322 6.82 -8.69 3.17
CA GLN A 322 6.52 -8.07 1.88
C GLN A 322 7.39 -6.82 1.65
N ILE A 323 7.49 -5.94 2.65
CA ILE A 323 8.38 -4.76 2.63
C ILE A 323 9.83 -5.19 2.38
N LEU A 324 10.30 -6.24 3.06
CA LEU A 324 11.62 -6.81 2.82
C LEU A 324 11.76 -7.29 1.37
N GLY A 325 10.76 -7.96 0.81
CA GLY A 325 10.74 -8.39 -0.58
C GLY A 325 10.82 -7.22 -1.58
N HIS A 326 10.05 -6.16 -1.37
CA HIS A 326 10.09 -4.93 -2.18
C HIS A 326 11.45 -4.23 -2.07
N THR A 327 11.98 -4.14 -0.86
CA THR A 327 13.30 -3.57 -0.60
C THR A 327 14.40 -4.35 -1.34
N LEU A 328 14.39 -5.68 -1.24
CA LEU A 328 15.36 -6.53 -1.93
C LEU A 328 15.26 -6.38 -3.44
N ARG A 329 14.04 -6.33 -3.99
CA ARG A 329 13.81 -6.11 -5.43
C ARG A 329 14.37 -4.76 -5.90
N ALA A 330 14.10 -3.68 -5.15
CA ALA A 330 14.63 -2.35 -5.45
C ALA A 330 16.16 -2.29 -5.29
N SER A 331 16.72 -3.12 -4.41
CA SER A 331 18.15 -3.14 -4.08
C SER A 331 18.93 -4.23 -4.83
N LEU A 332 18.35 -4.91 -5.83
CA LEU A 332 19.00 -6.01 -6.55
C LEU A 332 20.33 -5.60 -7.18
N ARG A 333 20.43 -4.36 -7.70
CA ARG A 333 21.67 -3.83 -8.26
C ARG A 333 22.77 -3.74 -7.19
N GLU A 334 22.44 -3.18 -6.04
CA GLU A 334 23.39 -2.98 -4.93
C GLU A 334 23.78 -4.32 -4.29
N LEU A 335 22.82 -5.24 -4.15
CA LEU A 335 23.07 -6.61 -3.70
C LEU A 335 23.97 -7.37 -4.70
N GLY A 336 23.76 -7.15 -6.01
CA GLY A 336 24.62 -7.69 -7.06
C GLY A 336 26.05 -7.17 -6.96
N LEU A 337 26.24 -5.88 -6.70
CA LEU A 337 27.57 -5.29 -6.46
C LEU A 337 28.24 -5.85 -5.21
N LEU A 338 27.50 -6.03 -4.11
CA LEU A 338 28.02 -6.68 -2.89
C LEU A 338 28.55 -8.08 -3.18
N ILE A 339 27.74 -8.92 -3.85
CA ILE A 339 28.13 -10.29 -4.22
C ILE A 339 29.34 -10.27 -5.17
N PHE A 340 29.37 -9.34 -6.12
CA PHE A 340 30.47 -9.19 -7.06
C PHE A 340 31.80 -8.87 -6.37
N PHE A 341 31.83 -7.87 -5.47
CA PHE A 341 33.04 -7.54 -4.71
C PHE A 341 33.45 -8.64 -3.75
N LEU A 342 32.50 -9.34 -3.13
CA LEU A 342 32.78 -10.49 -2.28
C LEU A 342 33.42 -11.63 -3.08
N LEU A 343 32.92 -11.93 -4.29
CA LEU A 343 33.52 -12.96 -5.15
C LEU A 343 34.95 -12.61 -5.57
N ILE A 344 35.22 -11.36 -5.93
CA ILE A 344 36.57 -10.89 -6.25
C ILE A 344 37.48 -11.06 -5.03
N GLY A 345 37.03 -10.62 -3.85
CA GLY A 345 37.79 -10.74 -2.61
C GLY A 345 38.09 -12.19 -2.25
N VAL A 346 37.09 -13.08 -2.35
CA VAL A 346 37.26 -14.52 -2.11
C VAL A 346 38.32 -15.09 -3.03
N ILE A 347 38.23 -14.87 -4.35
CA ILE A 347 39.22 -15.41 -5.30
C ILE A 347 40.62 -14.86 -4.99
N LEU A 348 40.75 -13.56 -4.72
CA LEU A 348 42.02 -12.89 -4.48
C LEU A 348 42.68 -13.38 -3.18
N PHE A 349 41.96 -13.32 -2.05
CA PHE A 349 42.52 -13.67 -0.75
C PHE A 349 42.73 -15.18 -0.59
N SER A 350 41.87 -16.02 -1.17
CA SER A 350 42.09 -17.47 -1.19
C SER A 350 43.32 -17.85 -2.01
N SER A 351 43.57 -17.18 -3.13
CA SER A 351 44.79 -17.40 -3.91
C SER A 351 46.03 -16.93 -3.15
N ALA A 352 45.97 -15.74 -2.54
CA ALA A 352 47.09 -15.18 -1.78
C ALA A 352 47.46 -16.04 -0.56
N VAL A 353 46.47 -16.50 0.22
CA VAL A 353 46.74 -17.33 1.42
C VAL A 353 47.25 -18.70 1.03
N TYR A 354 46.74 -19.29 -0.07
CA TYR A 354 47.20 -20.58 -0.57
C TYR A 354 48.70 -20.54 -0.91
N TYR A 355 49.15 -19.50 -1.61
CA TYR A 355 50.58 -19.35 -1.91
C TYR A 355 51.40 -18.93 -0.70
N ALA A 356 50.85 -18.14 0.23
CA ALA A 356 51.54 -17.72 1.45
C ALA A 356 51.71 -18.85 2.49
N GLU A 357 50.85 -19.87 2.44
CA GLU A 357 50.89 -21.07 3.29
C GLU A 357 51.48 -22.28 2.56
N GLY A 358 51.81 -22.11 1.27
CA GLY A 358 52.34 -23.17 0.41
C GLY A 358 53.63 -23.77 0.98
N GLY A 359 53.61 -25.08 1.21
CA GLY A 359 54.77 -25.83 1.72
C GLY A 359 54.85 -26.00 3.24
N GLU A 360 53.93 -25.41 4.01
CA GLU A 360 53.90 -25.56 5.47
C GLU A 360 53.22 -26.86 5.91
N LYS A 361 53.83 -27.60 6.85
CA LYS A 361 53.28 -28.87 7.32
C LYS A 361 52.14 -28.62 8.30
N GLY A 362 50.97 -29.19 8.02
CA GLY A 362 49.77 -29.03 8.86
C GLY A 362 48.89 -27.85 8.48
N THR A 363 49.15 -27.20 7.34
CA THR A 363 48.23 -26.19 6.81
C THR A 363 46.90 -26.79 6.34
N HIS A 364 45.82 -26.06 6.56
CA HIS A 364 44.48 -26.43 6.07
C HIS A 364 44.25 -25.97 4.61
N PHE A 365 45.12 -25.12 4.06
CA PHE A 365 44.98 -24.54 2.72
C PHE A 365 45.53 -25.47 1.63
N LYS A 366 44.82 -26.58 1.38
CA LYS A 366 45.24 -27.62 0.42
C LYS A 366 45.04 -27.24 -1.05
N SER A 367 44.07 -26.38 -1.33
CA SER A 367 43.76 -25.88 -2.67
C SER A 367 43.12 -24.49 -2.59
N ILE A 368 43.13 -23.75 -3.70
CA ILE A 368 42.46 -22.44 -3.77
C ILE A 368 40.94 -22.57 -3.50
N PRO A 369 40.21 -23.56 -4.06
CA PRO A 369 38.80 -23.78 -3.71
C PRO A 369 38.56 -24.11 -2.24
N ASP A 370 39.42 -24.91 -1.60
CA ASP A 370 39.31 -25.17 -0.15
C ASP A 370 39.50 -23.87 0.65
N ALA A 371 40.39 -22.99 0.19
CA ALA A 371 40.60 -21.67 0.77
C ALA A 371 39.43 -20.69 0.56
N PHE A 372 38.47 -20.97 -0.35
CA PHE A 372 37.27 -20.13 -0.51
C PHE A 372 36.42 -20.12 0.76
N TRP A 373 36.29 -21.27 1.43
CA TRP A 373 35.56 -21.36 2.70
C TRP A 373 36.15 -20.41 3.75
N TRP A 374 37.47 -20.45 3.94
CA TRP A 374 38.17 -19.56 4.86
C TRP A 374 37.99 -18.08 4.49
N ALA A 375 38.11 -17.73 3.20
CA ALA A 375 37.99 -16.33 2.77
C ALA A 375 36.56 -15.81 2.97
N VAL A 376 35.52 -16.58 2.64
CA VAL A 376 34.12 -16.19 2.89
C VAL A 376 33.88 -15.96 4.39
N VAL A 377 34.29 -16.92 5.23
CA VAL A 377 34.12 -16.87 6.69
C VAL A 377 34.91 -15.70 7.32
N THR A 378 36.09 -15.38 6.78
CA THR A 378 36.93 -14.27 7.28
C THR A 378 36.42 -12.92 6.80
N MET A 379 36.05 -12.78 5.52
CA MET A 379 35.53 -11.52 4.97
C MET A 379 34.17 -11.14 5.58
N THR A 380 33.35 -12.14 5.93
CA THR A 380 32.08 -11.94 6.64
C THR A 380 32.23 -11.81 8.14
N THR A 381 33.47 -11.82 8.66
CA THR A 381 33.79 -11.69 10.10
C THR A 381 33.23 -12.79 11.00
N VAL A 382 32.81 -13.93 10.43
CA VAL A 382 32.29 -15.09 11.20
C VAL A 382 33.41 -15.79 11.96
N GLY A 383 34.52 -16.11 11.29
CA GLY A 383 35.74 -16.60 11.95
C GLY A 383 35.61 -17.87 12.79
N TYR A 384 35.08 -18.97 12.24
CA TYR A 384 34.94 -20.26 12.98
C TYR A 384 36.25 -20.81 13.57
N GLY A 385 37.41 -20.49 12.96
CA GLY A 385 38.74 -20.88 13.44
C GLY A 385 39.17 -22.31 13.07
N ASP A 386 38.32 -23.03 12.32
CA ASP A 386 38.56 -24.35 11.73
C ASP A 386 39.65 -24.33 10.65
N MET A 387 39.77 -23.21 9.93
CA MET A 387 40.89 -22.91 9.03
C MET A 387 41.53 -21.57 9.42
N ARG A 388 42.86 -21.53 9.53
CA ARG A 388 43.61 -20.31 9.85
C ARG A 388 45.04 -20.36 9.32
N PRO A 389 45.60 -19.24 8.86
CA PRO A 389 47.00 -19.19 8.43
C PRO A 389 47.95 -19.34 9.62
N ILE A 390 49.02 -20.11 9.40
CA ILE A 390 50.04 -20.39 10.41
C ILE A 390 51.26 -19.50 10.17
N THR A 391 51.62 -19.26 8.91
CA THR A 391 52.79 -18.48 8.52
C THR A 391 52.57 -16.99 8.77
N VAL A 392 53.67 -16.24 8.89
CA VAL A 392 53.62 -14.79 9.08
C VAL A 392 52.96 -14.10 7.87
N TRP A 393 53.28 -14.54 6.65
CA TRP A 393 52.70 -14.00 5.43
C TRP A 393 51.22 -14.34 5.31
N GLY A 394 50.81 -15.57 5.65
CA GLY A 394 49.41 -15.95 5.71
C GLY A 394 48.63 -15.10 6.71
N LYS A 395 49.21 -14.78 7.88
CA LYS A 395 48.59 -13.88 8.87
C LYS A 395 48.45 -12.44 8.37
N ILE A 396 49.42 -11.92 7.62
CA ILE A 396 49.31 -10.60 6.96
C ILE A 396 48.17 -10.62 5.94
N VAL A 397 48.11 -11.65 5.09
CA VAL A 397 47.02 -11.84 4.12
C VAL A 397 45.66 -11.93 4.84
N GLY A 398 45.58 -12.70 5.92
CA GLY A 398 44.37 -12.82 6.73
C GLY A 398 43.93 -11.50 7.37
N SER A 399 44.89 -10.69 7.83
CA SER A 399 44.60 -9.36 8.39
C SER A 399 44.03 -8.42 7.32
N LEU A 400 44.63 -8.41 6.13
CA LEU A 400 44.13 -7.62 4.98
C LEU A 400 42.77 -8.13 4.49
N CYS A 401 42.56 -9.45 4.49
CA CYS A 401 41.29 -10.09 4.12
C CYS A 401 40.15 -9.65 5.06
N ALA A 402 40.38 -9.66 6.38
CA ALA A 402 39.39 -9.23 7.36
C ALA A 402 39.01 -7.75 7.19
N ILE A 403 40.01 -6.86 7.05
CA ILE A 403 39.78 -5.42 6.83
C ILE A 403 39.00 -5.19 5.53
N SER A 404 39.43 -5.84 4.44
CA SER A 404 38.77 -5.72 3.14
C SER A 404 37.32 -6.24 3.18
N GLY A 405 37.05 -7.32 3.91
CA GLY A 405 35.71 -7.86 4.10
C GLY A 405 34.76 -6.88 4.78
N VAL A 406 35.19 -6.27 5.89
CA VAL A 406 34.41 -5.24 6.59
C VAL A 406 34.10 -4.05 5.68
N LEU A 407 35.10 -3.54 4.95
CA LEU A 407 34.91 -2.45 4.00
C LEU A 407 33.95 -2.82 2.87
N THR A 408 34.06 -4.04 2.34
CA THR A 408 33.21 -4.53 1.25
C THR A 408 31.74 -4.62 1.67
N ILE A 409 31.46 -5.08 2.89
CA ILE A 409 30.09 -5.15 3.42
C ILE A 409 29.57 -3.76 3.80
N ALA A 410 30.43 -2.87 4.31
CA ALA A 410 30.03 -1.56 4.78
C ALA A 410 29.52 -0.61 3.68
N LEU A 411 29.92 -0.79 2.41
CA LEU A 411 29.55 0.14 1.33
C LEU A 411 28.10 -0.07 0.82
N PRO A 412 27.63 -1.29 0.51
CA PRO A 412 26.28 -1.47 -0.06
C PRO A 412 25.17 -1.52 1.00
N VAL A 413 25.49 -1.92 2.23
CA VAL A 413 24.50 -2.10 3.31
C VAL A 413 23.74 -0.80 3.63
N PRO A 414 24.38 0.38 3.79
CA PRO A 414 23.65 1.63 4.04
C PRO A 414 22.62 1.97 2.95
N VAL A 415 22.91 1.65 1.69
CA VAL A 415 21.97 1.87 0.59
C VAL A 415 20.77 0.94 0.70
N ILE A 416 21.00 -0.35 1.01
CA ILE A 416 19.92 -1.32 1.25
C ILE A 416 19.06 -0.89 2.44
N VAL A 417 19.69 -0.43 3.53
CA VAL A 417 19.00 0.06 4.74
C VAL A 417 18.21 1.34 4.44
N SER A 418 18.75 2.25 3.63
CA SER A 418 18.02 3.45 3.19
C SER A 418 16.76 3.09 2.42
N ASN A 419 16.86 2.16 1.47
CA ASN A 419 15.71 1.63 0.73
C ASN A 419 14.70 0.94 1.66
N PHE A 420 15.17 0.17 2.64
CA PHE A 420 14.29 -0.46 3.63
C PHE A 420 13.52 0.59 4.43
N ASN A 421 14.21 1.60 4.95
CA ASN A 421 13.60 2.70 5.70
C ASN A 421 12.57 3.43 4.84
N TYR A 422 12.88 3.70 3.58
CA TYR A 422 11.95 4.31 2.63
C TYR A 422 10.65 3.49 2.50
N PHE A 423 10.74 2.20 2.16
CA PHE A 423 9.53 1.35 2.03
C PHE A 423 8.80 1.13 3.35
N TYR A 424 9.52 1.05 4.47
CA TYR A 424 8.94 0.85 5.79
C TYR A 424 8.16 2.08 6.27
N HIS A 425 8.73 3.29 6.14
CA HIS A 425 8.05 4.52 6.51
C HIS A 425 6.86 4.79 5.58
N ARG A 426 7.01 4.55 4.28
CA ARG A 426 5.92 4.73 3.32
C ARG A 426 4.70 3.85 3.63
N GLU A 427 4.89 2.56 3.93
CA GLU A 427 3.78 1.67 4.32
C GLU A 427 3.11 2.16 5.63
N ASN A 428 3.90 2.64 6.60
CA ASN A 428 3.37 3.17 7.86
C ASN A 428 2.56 4.46 7.66
N GLU A 429 3.02 5.36 6.81
CA GLU A 429 2.32 6.60 6.45
C GLU A 429 1.01 6.31 5.72
N GLN A 430 1.04 5.39 4.74
CA GLN A 430 -0.17 4.93 4.04
C GLN A 430 -1.20 4.36 5.03
N ARG A 431 -0.75 3.55 5.99
CA ARG A 431 -1.62 3.00 7.03
C ARG A 431 -2.23 4.09 7.91
N ALA A 432 -1.46 5.10 8.29
CA ALA A 432 -1.95 6.23 9.07
C ALA A 432 -2.99 7.05 8.27
N ALA A 433 -2.75 7.27 6.97
CA ALA A 433 -3.67 7.94 6.08
C ALA A 433 -4.98 7.14 5.89
N GLU A 434 -4.91 5.83 5.69
CA GLU A 434 -6.09 4.96 5.60
C GLU A 434 -6.91 4.96 6.89
N ALA A 435 -6.24 4.88 8.05
CA ALA A 435 -6.91 4.92 9.35
C ALA A 435 -7.65 6.26 9.53
N SER A 436 -6.98 7.37 9.18
CA SER A 436 -7.55 8.72 9.22
C SER A 436 -8.74 8.87 8.26
N LYS A 437 -8.65 8.30 7.05
CA LYS A 437 -9.74 8.30 6.07
C LYS A 437 -10.95 7.51 6.57
N LYS A 438 -10.74 6.30 7.09
CA LYS A 438 -11.81 5.47 7.68
C LYS A 438 -12.47 6.17 8.87
N GLU A 439 -11.69 6.90 9.68
CA GLU A 439 -12.23 7.69 10.78
C GLU A 439 -13.08 8.88 10.28
N LYS A 440 -12.62 9.61 9.25
CA LYS A 440 -13.40 10.69 8.62
C LYS A 440 -14.70 10.16 8.02
N GLU A 441 -14.66 9.05 7.28
CA GLU A 441 -15.84 8.40 6.69
C GLU A 441 -16.83 7.94 7.77
N LYS A 442 -16.33 7.39 8.88
CA LYS A 442 -17.15 7.01 10.03
C LYS A 442 -17.83 8.21 10.67
N LYS A 443 -17.10 9.31 10.91
CA LYS A 443 -17.65 10.55 11.47
C LYS A 443 -18.70 11.18 10.55
N GLU A 444 -18.48 11.13 9.24
CA GLU A 444 -19.44 11.63 8.26
C GLU A 444 -20.71 10.76 8.24
N ALA A 445 -20.58 9.44 8.29
CA ALA A 445 -21.72 8.53 8.38
C ALA A 445 -22.51 8.71 9.69
N GLU A 446 -21.83 8.89 10.83
CA GLU A 446 -22.45 9.23 12.11
C GLU A 446 -23.19 10.57 12.04
N ARG A 447 -22.61 11.58 11.37
CA ARG A 447 -23.25 12.88 11.16
C ARG A 447 -24.53 12.75 10.33
N LYS A 448 -24.48 12.04 9.20
CA LYS A 448 -25.66 11.80 8.34
C LYS A 448 -26.76 11.06 9.07
N LEU A 449 -26.40 10.04 9.86
CA LEU A 449 -27.37 9.30 10.68
C LEU A 449 -28.04 10.21 11.72
N LYS A 450 -27.26 11.11 12.34
CA LYS A 450 -27.78 12.07 13.31
C LYS A 450 -28.72 13.10 12.66
N GLU A 451 -28.33 13.63 11.50
CA GLU A 451 -29.19 14.52 10.69
C GLU A 451 -30.51 13.84 10.30
N GLU A 452 -30.46 12.55 9.90
CA GLU A 452 -31.65 11.75 9.57
C GLU A 452 -32.55 11.50 10.79
N GLN A 453 -31.97 11.21 11.96
CA GLN A 453 -32.72 11.05 13.22
C GLN A 453 -33.38 12.36 13.67
N GLU A 454 -32.68 13.49 13.58
CA GLU A 454 -33.21 14.81 13.92
C GLU A 454 -34.37 15.19 12.97
N ALA A 455 -34.26 14.88 11.67
CA ALA A 455 -35.32 15.11 10.69
C ALA A 455 -36.58 14.25 10.96
N LEU A 456 -36.41 12.98 11.35
CA LEU A 456 -37.52 12.10 11.72
C LEU A 456 -38.24 12.59 12.98
N GLN A 457 -37.49 13.07 13.99
CA GLN A 457 -38.09 13.63 15.21
C GLN A 457 -38.89 14.92 14.93
N GLN A 458 -38.41 15.77 14.03
CA GLN A 458 -39.15 16.96 13.60
C GLN A 458 -40.44 16.59 12.87
N GLN A 459 -40.43 15.57 12.01
CA GLN A 459 -41.65 15.07 11.36
C GLN A 459 -42.66 14.51 12.37
N GLU A 460 -42.22 13.76 13.37
CA GLU A 460 -43.10 13.25 14.44
C GLU A 460 -43.72 14.39 15.27
N GLN A 461 -42.95 15.44 15.57
CA GLN A 461 -43.47 16.63 16.29
C GLN A 461 -44.49 17.41 15.46
N GLU A 462 -44.22 17.64 14.17
CA GLU A 462 -45.16 18.31 13.26
C GLU A 462 -46.44 17.49 13.03
N GLU A 463 -46.37 16.16 13.08
CA GLU A 463 -47.54 15.29 12.97
C GLU A 463 -48.38 15.29 14.25
N HIS A 464 -47.74 15.46 15.42
CA HIS A 464 -48.43 15.53 16.71
C HIS A 464 -49.10 16.90 16.97
N GLU A 465 -48.61 17.98 16.35
CA GLU A 465 -49.19 19.33 16.43
C GLU A 465 -50.37 19.58 15.47
N LYS A 466 -50.65 18.66 14.52
CA LYS A 466 -51.84 18.79 13.67
C LYS A 466 -53.11 18.54 14.50
N PRO A 467 -54.09 19.46 14.50
CA PRO A 467 -55.34 19.25 15.22
C PRO A 467 -56.04 18.00 14.68
N PRO A 468 -56.69 17.18 15.53
CA PRO A 468 -57.34 15.97 15.07
C PRO A 468 -58.40 16.35 14.03
N TYR A 469 -58.20 15.89 12.79
CA TYR A 469 -59.24 15.92 11.78
C TYR A 469 -60.34 14.99 12.30
N ILE A 470 -61.45 15.57 12.77
CA ILE A 470 -62.69 14.82 12.96
C ILE A 470 -63.10 14.39 11.56
N THR A 471 -62.76 13.16 11.21
CA THR A 471 -63.26 12.53 10.00
C THR A 471 -64.68 12.06 10.31
N ASN A 472 -65.65 12.82 9.84
CA ASN A 472 -67.03 12.38 9.81
C ASN A 472 -67.12 11.25 8.78
N GLN A 473 -66.90 10.01 9.20
CA GLN A 473 -67.51 8.88 8.49
C GLN A 473 -69.03 9.05 8.64
N TRP A 474 -69.74 8.95 7.51
CA TRP A 474 -71.14 9.34 7.29
C TRP A 474 -71.32 10.83 6.94
N GLY A 475 -71.27 11.08 5.63
CA GLY A 475 -71.70 12.35 5.07
C GLY A 475 -73.19 12.55 5.30
N VAL A 476 -73.55 13.43 6.23
CA VAL A 476 -74.86 14.09 6.26
C VAL A 476 -74.62 15.53 6.76
N LYS A 477 -74.93 16.51 5.91
CA LYS A 477 -75.05 17.92 6.34
C LYS A 477 -76.31 18.03 7.21
N PRO A 478 -76.29 18.71 8.36
CA PRO A 478 -77.54 18.98 9.06
C PRO A 478 -78.27 20.11 8.32
N GLN A 479 -79.32 19.74 7.59
CA GLN A 479 -80.41 20.65 7.27
C GLN A 479 -81.22 20.85 8.56
N TYR A 480 -81.34 22.10 9.01
CA TYR A 480 -82.34 22.46 10.00
C TYR A 480 -83.70 22.52 9.31
N GLU A 481 -84.55 21.53 9.56
CA GLU A 481 -85.98 21.62 9.28
C GLU A 481 -86.74 21.64 10.61
N VAL A 482 -87.48 22.73 10.79
CA VAL A 482 -88.43 22.95 11.88
C VAL A 482 -89.65 22.10 11.57
N ILE A 483 -89.94 21.10 12.42
CA ILE A 483 -91.23 20.41 12.38
C ILE A 483 -91.82 20.43 13.79
N ASP A 484 -93.02 20.97 13.86
CA ASP A 484 -93.88 21.04 15.02
C ASP A 484 -94.76 19.79 15.16
N GLN A 485 -95.53 19.78 16.24
CA GLN A 485 -96.73 18.98 16.49
C GLN A 485 -96.56 17.53 16.99
N ASN A 486 -96.84 17.42 18.30
CA ASN A 486 -97.80 16.48 18.91
C ASN A 486 -97.86 15.04 18.37
N GLY A 487 -97.47 14.07 19.20
CA GLY A 487 -98.17 12.78 19.21
C GLY A 487 -97.33 11.56 19.54
N MET A 488 -97.39 11.15 20.81
CA MET A 488 -97.44 9.78 21.35
C MET A 488 -96.44 8.68 20.90
N ASN A 489 -95.89 8.07 21.96
CA ASN A 489 -95.63 6.63 22.21
C ASN A 489 -94.58 5.87 21.37
N GLY A 490 -93.65 5.23 22.10
CA GLY A 490 -92.57 4.33 21.61
C GLY A 490 -93.04 2.95 21.17
N PRO A 491 -92.30 1.83 21.39
CA PRO A 491 -90.95 1.66 21.94
C PRO A 491 -90.05 0.67 21.13
N ASP A 492 -88.85 0.43 21.66
CA ASP A 492 -88.07 -0.82 21.71
C ASP A 492 -87.40 -1.51 20.49
N VAL A 493 -86.06 -1.56 20.60
CA VAL A 493 -85.11 -2.71 20.57
C VAL A 493 -84.91 -3.53 19.26
N ILE A 494 -83.68 -4.07 19.19
CA ILE A 494 -83.11 -5.14 18.33
C ILE A 494 -82.48 -4.57 17.04
N GLY A 495 -81.16 -4.52 16.84
CA GLY A 495 -80.11 -5.50 17.17
C GLY A 495 -79.74 -6.24 15.88
N ILE A 496 -78.65 -5.87 15.20
CA ILE A 496 -78.07 -6.67 14.11
C ILE A 496 -76.53 -6.62 14.19
N GLU A 497 -75.98 -7.82 14.13
CA GLU A 497 -74.60 -8.26 14.26
C GLU A 497 -73.62 -7.73 13.19
N MET A 498 -72.36 -7.66 13.59
CA MET A 498 -71.19 -7.57 12.72
C MET A 498 -70.65 -8.97 12.44
N GLU A 499 -70.37 -9.25 11.16
CA GLU A 499 -69.20 -9.96 10.60
C GLU A 499 -69.46 -9.95 9.07
N ASP A 500 -68.54 -9.72 8.14
CA ASP A 500 -67.17 -10.20 8.09
C ASP A 500 -66.43 -9.58 6.87
N VAL A 501 -65.14 -9.90 6.75
CA VAL A 501 -64.29 -9.94 5.53
C VAL A 501 -63.30 -8.78 5.27
N ASN A 502 -62.11 -8.96 5.86
CA ASN A 502 -60.77 -8.98 5.23
C ASN A 502 -60.63 -8.51 3.77
N SER A 503 -59.67 -7.61 3.49
CA SER A 503 -58.42 -8.01 2.80
C SER A 503 -57.38 -6.87 2.63
N VAL A 504 -56.11 -7.32 2.67
CA VAL A 504 -54.88 -6.73 2.10
C VAL A 504 -54.21 -5.55 2.84
N ARG A 505 -53.15 -5.85 3.61
CA ARG A 505 -51.75 -5.51 3.26
C ARG A 505 -50.75 -5.98 4.33
N LYS A 506 -49.89 -6.91 3.94
CA LYS A 506 -48.52 -7.06 4.48
C LYS A 506 -47.64 -6.06 3.73
N ALA A 507 -46.88 -5.23 4.45
CA ALA A 507 -45.49 -4.88 4.11
C ALA A 507 -44.91 -3.91 5.15
N SER A 508 -44.11 -4.45 6.09
CA SER A 508 -42.84 -3.90 6.61
C SER A 508 -42.62 -4.42 8.04
N GLY A 509 -41.78 -5.45 8.15
CA GLY A 509 -41.34 -5.97 9.44
C GLY A 509 -40.06 -5.26 9.88
N ILE A 510 -40.17 -4.38 10.88
CA ILE A 510 -39.05 -3.97 11.73
C ILE A 510 -39.42 -4.40 13.14
N LYS A 511 -38.73 -5.42 13.66
CA LYS A 511 -38.83 -5.83 15.07
C LYS A 511 -37.90 -4.94 15.89
N ALA A 512 -38.47 -4.02 16.67
CA ALA A 512 -37.76 -3.35 17.75
C ALA A 512 -37.67 -4.29 18.96
N ASN A 513 -36.46 -4.61 19.41
CA ASN A 513 -36.24 -5.25 20.71
C ASN A 513 -36.09 -4.16 21.77
N THR A 514 -37.02 -4.17 22.72
CA THR A 514 -37.01 -3.39 23.95
C THR A 514 -35.87 -3.87 24.87
N ALA A 515 -34.98 -2.96 25.27
CA ALA A 515 -34.08 -3.17 26.41
C ALA A 515 -34.28 -2.02 27.39
N VAL A 516 -34.88 -2.36 28.54
CA VAL A 516 -35.08 -1.48 29.69
C VAL A 516 -33.74 -1.34 30.42
N VAL A 517 -33.19 -0.13 30.47
CA VAL A 517 -32.01 0.19 31.30
C VAL A 517 -32.52 0.60 32.69
N SER A 518 -32.24 -0.23 33.69
CA SER A 518 -32.43 0.09 35.10
C SER A 518 -31.28 0.96 35.61
N ASN A 519 -31.60 2.13 36.16
CA ASN A 519 -30.67 2.99 36.89
C ASN A 519 -30.25 2.35 38.23
N SER A 520 -28.94 2.16 38.42
CA SER A 520 -28.33 2.12 39.75
C SER A 520 -26.85 2.50 39.66
N LEU A 521 -26.49 3.66 40.20
CA LEU A 521 -25.11 4.10 40.42
C LEU A 521 -24.40 3.20 41.44
N PRO A 522 -23.07 3.04 41.31
CA PRO A 522 -22.19 2.95 42.47
C PRO A 522 -21.24 4.16 42.54
N THR A 523 -21.24 4.81 43.70
CA THR A 523 -20.26 5.80 44.14
C THR A 523 -18.90 5.13 44.37
N VAL A 524 -17.81 5.76 43.89
CA VAL A 524 -16.42 5.39 44.22
C VAL A 524 -15.73 6.61 44.83
N GLU A 525 -15.28 6.46 46.07
CA GLU A 525 -14.47 7.44 46.82
C GLU A 525 -13.03 7.49 46.29
N TYR A 526 -12.46 8.69 46.26
CA TYR A 526 -11.04 8.91 46.00
C TYR A 526 -10.28 9.02 47.32
N SER A 527 -9.29 8.14 47.54
CA SER A 527 -8.23 8.34 48.54
C SER A 527 -6.86 7.95 47.99
N ASP A 528 -5.96 8.92 48.06
CA ASP A 528 -4.49 8.83 48.10
C ASP A 528 -3.68 8.59 46.80
N ALA A 529 -3.22 9.72 46.28
CA ALA A 529 -2.11 9.85 45.35
C ALA A 529 -0.75 9.57 46.02
N LYS A 530 0.14 8.86 45.30
CA LYS A 530 1.59 9.05 45.41
C LYS A 530 2.27 8.70 44.08
N LEU A 531 2.43 9.71 43.22
CA LEU A 531 3.30 9.67 42.05
C LEU A 531 4.76 9.80 42.51
N ARG A 532 5.60 8.84 42.12
CA ARG A 532 7.06 8.91 42.26
C ARG A 532 7.65 9.20 40.87
N TYR A 533 8.28 10.35 40.72
CA TYR A 533 9.16 10.64 39.59
C TYR A 533 10.55 10.12 39.94
N GLU A 534 11.08 9.20 39.15
CA GLU A 534 12.51 8.89 39.13
C GLU A 534 13.13 9.54 37.89
N THR A 535 13.87 10.62 38.12
CA THR A 535 14.93 11.10 37.24
C THR A 535 16.21 10.35 37.59
N GLY A 536 16.85 9.73 36.61
CA GLY A 536 18.15 9.08 36.77
C GLY A 536 19.01 9.28 35.52
N VAL A 537 19.94 10.23 35.67
CA VAL A 537 21.25 10.48 35.03
C VAL A 537 21.63 9.67 33.78
#